data_AF-A0A1F6VKE2-F1
#
_entry.id   AF-A0A1F6VKE2-F1
#
_cell.length_a   1.000
_cell.length_b   1.000
_cell.length_c   1.000
_cell.angle_alpha   90.00
_cell.angle_beta   90.00
_cell.angle_gamma   90.00
#
_symmetry.space_group_name_H-M   'P 1'
#
loop_
_entity.id
_entity.type
_entity.pdbx_description
1 polymer ?
#
loop_
_entity_poly.entity_id
_entity_poly.type
_entity_poly.pdbx_seq_one_letter_code
_entity_poly.pdbx_strand_id
1 'polypeptide(L)'
;MKLTRRFAPWQLLVVLLSILAAVPTFAAVPLASREADRQAKTAAPPKDQAFVFVYRREDRSDVALAVTLNGRDTARLDSRTFAFWKIKPGRIELTARGTTSALTLTLQGGRVYYVEVSRLPSGIPALRQVSFPIGRTEVHRARLVEQASGGARVVPPAAPAPAPVAPSKEPTPASPRQGPDGFALTFKPGSFKINTESQTLMLPTAFALQFDSSSSSVFGVEGEWFVRPDISVGAEVVKFSNNYTDLTSPGSGSTDTTAFLINAKRYFLPASAWQPYIGAGLGSAVVDFSGTINGSTSGFALQAVGGVQWRRNNFAVRAEYKYLKAETEDDAGQKVDMSGSGVFTGIGFYF
;
A
#
# COMPACT_ATOMS: atom_id res chain seq x y z
N MET A 1 23.72 27.90 33.24
CA MET A 1 22.24 27.96 33.35
C MET A 1 21.66 27.04 32.26
N LYS A 2 21.26 25.81 32.60
CA LYS A 2 20.71 24.84 31.63
C LYS A 2 19.20 25.09 31.49
N LEU A 3 18.75 25.48 30.29
CA LEU A 3 17.34 25.64 29.96
C LEU A 3 16.79 24.30 29.47
N THR A 4 16.32 23.45 30.38
CA THR A 4 15.58 22.24 30.02
C THR A 4 14.14 22.59 29.65
N ARG A 5 13.85 22.77 28.36
CA ARG A 5 12.46 22.69 27.86
C ARG A 5 12.06 21.21 27.86
N ARG A 6 11.41 20.78 28.95
CA ARG A 6 10.71 19.50 29.00
C ARG A 6 9.48 19.59 28.11
N PHE A 7 9.56 19.03 26.90
CA PHE A 7 8.36 18.76 26.11
C PHE A 7 7.60 17.61 26.77
N ALA A 8 6.33 17.86 27.11
CA ALA A 8 5.51 16.87 27.80
C ALA A 8 5.14 15.72 26.84
N PRO A 9 5.18 14.45 27.27
CA PRO A 9 4.93 13.28 26.42
C PRO A 9 3.55 13.27 25.76
N TRP A 10 2.58 14.02 26.30
CA TRP A 10 1.25 14.21 25.69
C TRP A 10 1.30 14.99 24.36
N GLN A 11 2.22 15.94 24.21
CA GLN A 11 2.32 16.76 22.99
C GLN A 11 2.85 15.95 21.79
N LEU A 12 3.64 14.90 22.05
CA LEU A 12 4.13 13.94 21.05
C LEU A 12 3.03 12.97 20.58
N LEU A 13 2.12 12.55 21.48
CA LEU A 13 0.98 11.70 21.13
C LEU A 13 0.03 12.38 20.12
N VAL A 14 -0.17 13.69 20.26
CA VAL A 14 -1.02 14.49 19.35
C VAL A 14 -0.37 14.66 17.97
N VAL A 15 0.96 14.81 17.90
CA VAL A 15 1.70 14.83 16.62
C VAL A 15 1.69 13.45 15.95
N LEU A 16 1.83 12.36 16.71
CA LEU A 16 1.74 10.99 16.20
C LEU A 16 0.32 10.66 15.67
N LEU A 17 -0.74 11.10 16.35
CA LEU A 17 -2.13 10.96 15.90
C LEU A 17 -2.44 11.82 14.66
N SER A 18 -1.84 13.01 14.54
CA SER A 18 -2.08 13.92 13.41
C SER A 18 -1.32 13.51 12.14
N ILE A 19 -0.17 12.84 12.26
CA ILE A 19 0.49 12.19 11.11
C ILE A 19 -0.31 10.96 10.63
N LEU A 20 -0.95 10.21 11.55
CA LEU A 20 -1.83 9.08 11.20
C LEU A 20 -3.12 9.50 10.49
N ALA A 21 -3.61 10.72 10.73
CA ALA A 21 -4.82 11.26 10.10
C ALA A 21 -4.58 11.87 8.71
N ALA A 22 -3.32 12.10 8.32
CA ALA A 22 -2.94 12.80 7.10
C ALA A 22 -2.26 11.92 6.04
N VAL A 23 -2.27 10.59 6.18
CA VAL A 23 -1.99 9.73 5.02
C VAL A 23 -3.22 9.84 4.12
N PRO A 24 -3.12 10.41 2.89
CA PRO A 24 -4.22 10.31 1.96
C PRO A 24 -4.52 8.82 1.85
N THR A 25 -5.73 8.42 2.23
CA THR A 25 -6.21 7.10 1.89
C THR A 25 -6.09 7.01 0.37
N PHE A 26 -5.07 6.29 -0.11
CA PHE A 26 -5.16 5.62 -1.39
C PHE A 26 -6.28 4.60 -1.22
N ALA A 27 -7.52 5.09 -1.22
CA ALA A 27 -8.68 4.25 -1.31
C ALA A 27 -8.46 3.48 -2.61
N ALA A 28 -8.24 2.17 -2.47
CA ALA A 28 -8.29 1.25 -3.58
C ALA A 28 -9.52 1.59 -4.39
N VAL A 29 -9.39 1.61 -5.72
CA VAL A 29 -10.53 1.94 -6.57
C VAL A 29 -11.66 0.96 -6.25
N PRO A 30 -12.82 1.44 -5.74
CA PRO A 30 -13.90 0.55 -5.38
C PRO A 30 -14.36 -0.20 -6.63
N LEU A 31 -14.52 -1.52 -6.53
CA LEU A 31 -14.93 -2.36 -7.64
C LEU A 31 -16.44 -2.63 -7.54
N ALA A 32 -17.12 -2.55 -8.67
CA ALA A 32 -18.52 -2.93 -8.74
C ALA A 32 -18.70 -4.44 -8.53
N SER A 33 -19.93 -4.84 -8.21
CA SER A 33 -20.31 -6.24 -8.06
C SER A 33 -20.00 -7.04 -9.33
N ARG A 34 -19.76 -8.36 -9.18
CA ARG A 34 -19.54 -9.27 -10.32
C ARG A 34 -20.72 -9.27 -11.30
N GLU A 35 -21.93 -9.11 -10.78
CA GLU A 35 -23.13 -9.01 -11.61
C GLU A 35 -23.14 -7.72 -12.43
N ALA A 36 -22.84 -6.58 -11.82
CA ALA A 36 -22.76 -5.31 -12.52
C ALA A 36 -21.65 -5.31 -13.60
N ASP A 37 -20.49 -5.90 -13.29
CA ASP A 37 -19.39 -6.09 -14.25
C ASP A 37 -19.82 -6.95 -15.45
N ARG A 38 -20.46 -8.10 -15.18
CA ARG A 38 -21.00 -8.98 -16.22
C ARG A 38 -22.04 -8.27 -17.07
N GLN A 39 -23.01 -7.63 -16.43
CA GLN A 39 -24.08 -6.90 -17.11
C GLN A 39 -23.53 -5.77 -17.98
N ALA A 40 -22.54 -5.01 -17.51
CA ALA A 40 -21.89 -3.96 -18.29
C ALA A 40 -21.21 -4.54 -19.55
N LYS A 41 -20.54 -5.70 -19.45
CA LYS A 41 -19.82 -6.33 -20.56
C LYS A 41 -20.73 -7.01 -21.59
N THR A 42 -21.90 -7.49 -21.18
CA THR A 42 -22.81 -8.24 -22.05
C THR A 42 -23.98 -7.41 -22.57
N ALA A 43 -24.29 -6.26 -21.95
CA ALA A 43 -25.38 -5.41 -22.41
C ALA A 43 -25.11 -4.79 -23.78
N ALA A 44 -26.18 -4.63 -24.56
CA ALA A 44 -26.17 -3.87 -25.81
C ALA A 44 -26.77 -2.48 -25.59
N PRO A 45 -26.21 -1.42 -26.20
CA PRO A 45 -26.76 -0.08 -26.12
C PRO A 45 -28.13 0.01 -26.82
N PRO A 46 -29.17 0.51 -26.12
CA PRO A 46 -30.45 0.88 -26.75
C PRO A 46 -30.27 1.93 -27.88
N LYS A 47 -31.25 2.05 -28.79
CA LYS A 47 -31.18 3.03 -29.91
C LYS A 47 -31.09 4.48 -29.44
N ASP A 48 -31.58 4.80 -28.24
CA ASP A 48 -31.56 6.13 -27.64
C ASP A 48 -30.36 6.36 -26.70
N GLN A 49 -29.41 5.41 -26.64
CA GLN A 49 -28.24 5.49 -25.78
C GLN A 49 -26.98 5.01 -26.50
N ALA A 50 -25.84 5.54 -26.06
CA ALA A 50 -24.52 5.05 -26.38
C ALA A 50 -23.87 4.54 -25.10
N PHE A 51 -23.06 3.50 -25.23
CA PHE A 51 -22.26 2.95 -24.15
C PHE A 51 -20.83 3.43 -24.30
N VAL A 52 -20.27 4.00 -23.24
CA VAL A 52 -18.89 4.48 -23.21
C VAL A 52 -18.14 3.72 -22.14
N PHE A 53 -17.09 3.02 -22.55
CA PHE A 53 -16.16 2.33 -21.66
C PHE A 53 -14.83 3.08 -21.66
N VAL A 54 -14.36 3.48 -20.48
CA VAL A 54 -13.00 4.00 -20.30
C VAL A 54 -12.22 2.99 -19.50
N TYR A 55 -11.13 2.46 -20.05
CA TYR A 55 -10.37 1.38 -19.41
C TYR A 55 -8.90 1.73 -19.31
N ARG A 56 -8.24 1.13 -18.31
CA ARG A 56 -6.79 1.15 -18.15
C ARG A 56 -6.25 -0.26 -18.33
N ARG A 57 -5.21 -0.40 -19.16
CA ARG A 57 -4.51 -1.67 -19.36
C ARG A 57 -3.72 -2.05 -18.11
N GLU A 58 -3.19 -3.26 -18.13
CA GLU A 58 -2.16 -3.61 -17.16
C GLU A 58 -0.90 -2.77 -17.40
N ASP A 59 -0.44 -2.10 -16.35
CA ASP A 59 0.85 -1.44 -16.32
C ASP A 59 1.49 -1.62 -14.92
N ARG A 60 2.74 -1.19 -14.79
CA ARG A 60 3.54 -1.33 -13.55
C ARG A 60 3.28 -0.20 -12.53
N SER A 61 2.30 0.68 -12.75
CA SER A 61 2.07 1.85 -11.90
C SER A 61 0.86 1.68 -11.00
N ASP A 62 1.09 1.81 -9.70
CA ASP A 62 0.04 1.74 -8.68
C ASP A 62 -0.72 3.07 -8.47
N VAL A 63 -0.45 4.08 -9.31
CA VAL A 63 -1.10 5.38 -9.23
C VAL A 63 -2.37 5.36 -10.06
N ALA A 64 -3.53 5.37 -9.41
CA ALA A 64 -4.84 5.46 -10.07
C ALA A 64 -4.92 6.68 -11.02
N LEU A 65 -5.51 6.49 -12.19
CA LEU A 65 -5.81 7.57 -13.13
C LEU A 65 -7.27 8.00 -12.95
N ALA A 66 -7.49 9.28 -12.64
CA ALA A 66 -8.85 9.82 -12.54
C ALA A 66 -9.29 10.38 -13.89
N VAL A 67 -10.45 9.96 -14.37
CA VAL A 67 -11.08 10.44 -15.60
C VAL A 67 -12.42 11.06 -15.25
N THR A 68 -12.69 12.24 -15.80
CA THR A 68 -13.98 12.92 -15.68
C THR A 68 -14.74 12.86 -16.99
N LEU A 69 -16.06 12.69 -16.90
CA LEU A 69 -16.99 12.87 -18.01
C LEU A 69 -17.70 14.20 -17.83
N ASN A 70 -17.61 15.07 -18.85
CA ASN A 70 -18.19 16.41 -18.88
C ASN A 70 -17.85 17.24 -17.61
N GLY A 71 -16.66 17.04 -17.06
CA GLY A 71 -16.17 17.73 -15.85
C GLY A 71 -16.86 17.37 -14.53
N ARG A 72 -17.80 16.41 -14.48
CA ARG A 72 -18.57 16.07 -13.27
C ARG A 72 -18.37 14.63 -12.81
N ASP A 73 -18.73 13.66 -13.64
CA ASP A 73 -18.72 12.26 -13.24
C ASP A 73 -17.29 11.75 -13.23
N THR A 74 -16.78 11.41 -12.05
CA THR A 74 -15.39 11.01 -11.88
C THR A 74 -15.28 9.50 -11.69
N ALA A 75 -14.49 8.86 -12.53
CA ALA A 75 -14.04 7.50 -12.34
C ALA A 75 -12.55 7.49 -11.99
N ARG A 76 -12.16 6.66 -11.03
CA ARG A 76 -10.76 6.35 -10.76
C ARG A 76 -10.45 4.98 -11.36
N LEU A 77 -9.32 4.85 -12.05
CA LEU A 77 -8.93 3.65 -12.77
C LEU A 77 -7.54 3.17 -12.33
N ASP A 78 -7.50 2.01 -11.70
CA ASP A 78 -6.30 1.25 -11.39
C ASP A 78 -5.92 0.35 -12.59
N SER A 79 -4.76 -0.29 -12.50
CA SER A 79 -4.33 -1.30 -13.47
C SER A 79 -5.43 -2.36 -13.66
N ARG A 80 -5.78 -2.67 -14.91
CA ARG A 80 -6.88 -3.60 -15.29
C ARG A 80 -8.27 -3.26 -14.73
N THR A 81 -8.62 -1.98 -14.64
CA THR A 81 -10.02 -1.58 -14.35
C THR A 81 -10.64 -0.75 -15.48
N PHE A 82 -11.97 -0.70 -15.49
CA PHE A 82 -12.73 0.14 -16.42
C PHE A 82 -13.93 0.80 -15.75
N ALA A 83 -14.33 1.93 -16.30
CA ALA A 83 -15.53 2.66 -15.97
C ALA A 83 -16.52 2.59 -17.15
N PHE A 84 -17.80 2.67 -16.84
CA PHE A 84 -18.87 2.44 -17.80
C PHE A 84 -19.96 3.50 -17.65
N TRP A 85 -20.34 4.16 -18.75
CA TRP A 85 -21.44 5.11 -18.77
C TRP A 85 -22.45 4.75 -19.85
N LYS A 86 -23.73 4.91 -19.51
CA LYS A 86 -24.84 4.90 -20.46
C LYS A 86 -25.22 6.36 -20.71
N ILE A 87 -25.03 6.85 -21.93
CA ILE A 87 -25.15 8.28 -22.24
C ILE A 87 -26.08 8.45 -23.44
N LYS A 88 -26.90 9.50 -23.47
CA LYS A 88 -27.66 9.85 -24.66
C LYS A 88 -26.72 10.21 -25.83
N PRO A 89 -27.15 10.03 -27.09
CA PRO A 89 -26.41 10.52 -28.26
C PRO A 89 -26.12 12.01 -28.15
N GLY A 90 -24.97 12.44 -28.65
CA GLY A 90 -24.51 13.82 -28.54
C GLY A 90 -23.02 13.92 -28.27
N ARG A 91 -22.55 15.15 -28.10
CA ARG A 91 -21.14 15.44 -27.82
C ARG A 91 -20.85 15.26 -26.33
N ILE A 92 -19.76 14.56 -26.03
CA ILE A 92 -19.21 14.45 -24.68
C ILE A 92 -17.73 14.85 -24.68
N GLU A 93 -17.23 15.15 -23.48
CA GLU A 93 -15.84 15.44 -23.22
C GLU A 93 -15.32 14.55 -22.10
N LEU A 94 -14.19 13.88 -22.34
CA LEU A 94 -13.47 13.09 -21.35
C LEU A 94 -12.14 13.75 -21.04
N THR A 95 -11.84 13.93 -19.76
CA THR A 95 -10.58 14.56 -19.32
C THR A 95 -9.91 13.69 -18.27
N ALA A 96 -8.61 13.46 -18.39
CA ALA A 96 -7.83 12.79 -17.35
C ALA A 96 -7.20 13.83 -16.41
N ARG A 97 -7.21 13.58 -15.10
CA ARG A 97 -6.61 14.48 -14.12
C ARG A 97 -5.10 14.53 -14.33
N GLY A 98 -4.53 15.74 -14.43
CA GLY A 98 -3.10 15.94 -14.67
C GLY A 98 -2.73 16.10 -16.16
N THR A 99 -3.71 16.23 -17.06
CA THR A 99 -3.51 16.71 -18.43
C THR A 99 -4.36 17.95 -18.71
N THR A 100 -3.92 18.79 -19.64
CA THR A 100 -4.67 19.94 -20.17
C THR A 100 -5.46 19.59 -21.43
N SER A 101 -5.28 18.38 -21.97
CA SER A 101 -5.96 17.91 -23.17
C SER A 101 -7.21 17.09 -22.83
N ALA A 102 -8.31 17.38 -23.50
CA ALA A 102 -9.55 16.63 -23.40
C ALA A 102 -9.85 15.84 -24.68
N LEU A 103 -10.42 14.65 -24.53
CA LEU A 103 -10.90 13.84 -25.64
C LEU A 103 -12.39 14.11 -25.85
N THR A 104 -12.72 14.78 -26.95
CA THR A 104 -14.11 14.97 -27.39
C THR A 104 -14.58 13.76 -28.19
N LEU A 105 -15.79 13.25 -27.90
CA LEU A 105 -16.46 12.21 -28.68
C LEU A 105 -17.87 12.67 -29.11
N THR A 106 -18.26 12.33 -30.33
CA THR A 106 -19.66 12.46 -30.80
C THR A 106 -20.31 11.09 -30.79
N LEU A 107 -21.21 10.89 -29.83
CA LEU A 107 -21.88 9.62 -29.59
C LEU A 107 -23.12 9.48 -30.47
N GLN A 108 -23.27 8.30 -31.07
CA GLN A 108 -24.47 7.89 -31.79
C GLN A 108 -25.21 6.81 -31.00
N GLY A 109 -26.54 6.84 -31.05
CA GLY A 109 -27.38 5.86 -30.38
C GLY A 109 -27.17 4.44 -30.92
N GLY A 110 -27.29 3.45 -30.06
CA GLY A 110 -27.04 2.05 -30.39
C GLY A 110 -25.56 1.70 -30.61
N ARG A 111 -24.60 2.58 -30.25
CA ARG A 111 -23.16 2.33 -30.42
C ARG A 111 -22.41 2.20 -29.11
N VAL A 112 -21.30 1.47 -29.18
CA VAL A 112 -20.33 1.30 -28.08
C VAL A 112 -19.03 2.00 -28.45
N TYR A 113 -18.49 2.77 -27.50
CA TYR A 113 -17.24 3.49 -27.63
C TYR A 113 -16.28 3.02 -26.54
N TYR A 114 -15.03 2.79 -26.93
CA TYR A 114 -13.96 2.40 -26.01
C TYR A 114 -12.86 3.45 -26.02
N VAL A 115 -12.42 3.83 -24.82
CA VAL A 115 -11.36 4.80 -24.61
C VAL A 115 -10.33 4.18 -23.68
N GLU A 116 -9.09 4.14 -24.13
CA GLU A 116 -7.96 3.78 -23.29
C GLU A 116 -7.48 5.03 -22.54
N VAL A 117 -7.29 4.90 -21.23
CA VAL A 117 -6.46 5.82 -20.46
C VAL A 117 -5.12 5.17 -20.20
N SER A 118 -4.03 5.89 -20.47
CA SER A 118 -2.67 5.41 -20.30
C SER A 118 -1.77 6.51 -19.74
N ARG A 119 -0.58 6.14 -19.28
CA ARG A 119 0.46 7.08 -18.87
C ARG A 119 1.52 7.14 -19.98
N LEU A 120 1.81 8.34 -20.47
CA LEU A 120 2.92 8.57 -21.38
C LEU A 120 4.26 8.38 -20.65
N PRO A 121 5.40 8.17 -21.36
CA PRO A 121 6.72 8.10 -20.73
C PRO A 121 7.05 9.32 -19.85
N SER A 122 6.47 10.49 -20.15
CA SER A 122 6.58 11.72 -19.35
C SER A 122 5.82 11.68 -18.02
N GLY A 123 5.05 10.62 -17.74
CA GLY A 123 4.18 10.52 -16.57
C GLY A 123 2.79 11.15 -16.74
N ILE A 124 2.56 11.90 -17.81
CA ILE A 124 1.30 12.59 -18.09
C ILE A 124 0.23 11.58 -18.55
N PRO A 125 -1.00 11.61 -18.00
CA PRO A 125 -2.09 10.78 -18.49
C PRO A 125 -2.57 11.20 -19.89
N ALA A 126 -2.86 10.22 -20.73
CA ALA A 126 -3.40 10.41 -22.07
C ALA A 126 -4.63 9.54 -22.30
N LEU A 127 -5.62 10.11 -23.00
CA LEU A 127 -6.84 9.43 -23.43
C LEU A 127 -6.80 9.19 -24.93
N ARG A 128 -7.20 7.99 -25.35
CA ARG A 128 -7.26 7.60 -26.76
C ARG A 128 -8.49 6.75 -27.03
N GLN A 129 -9.33 7.17 -27.96
CA GLN A 129 -10.38 6.29 -28.48
C GLN A 129 -9.75 5.13 -29.25
N VAL A 130 -10.21 3.90 -28.99
CA VAL A 130 -9.75 2.70 -29.68
C VAL A 130 -10.87 2.06 -30.49
N SER A 131 -10.50 1.14 -31.38
CA SER A 131 -11.47 0.38 -32.18
C SER A 131 -12.28 -0.59 -31.30
N PHE A 132 -13.48 -0.94 -31.78
CA PHE A 132 -14.38 -1.86 -31.09
C PHE A 132 -13.73 -3.22 -30.73
N PRO A 133 -13.01 -3.92 -31.65
CA PRO A 133 -12.37 -5.20 -31.31
C PRO A 133 -11.29 -5.11 -30.22
N ILE A 134 -10.49 -4.04 -30.25
CA ILE A 134 -9.42 -3.82 -29.27
C ILE A 134 -10.04 -3.52 -27.91
N GLY A 135 -10.92 -2.51 -27.86
CA GLY A 135 -11.53 -2.07 -26.61
C GLY A 135 -12.38 -3.16 -25.96
N ARG A 136 -13.13 -3.95 -26.75
CA ARG A 136 -13.90 -5.09 -26.25
C ARG A 136 -12.99 -6.12 -25.57
N THR A 137 -11.90 -6.52 -26.22
CA THR A 137 -10.94 -7.49 -25.68
C THR A 137 -10.37 -7.02 -24.34
N GLU A 138 -9.91 -5.77 -24.29
CA GLU A 138 -9.27 -5.22 -23.09
C GLU A 138 -10.26 -5.01 -21.95
N VAL A 139 -11.48 -4.55 -22.23
CA VAL A 139 -12.53 -4.43 -21.20
C VAL A 139 -12.91 -5.79 -20.62
N HIS A 140 -12.92 -6.87 -21.42
CA HIS A 140 -13.21 -8.22 -20.90
C HIS A 140 -12.13 -8.71 -19.91
N ARG A 141 -10.89 -8.23 -20.05
CA ARG A 141 -9.76 -8.52 -19.15
C ARG A 141 -9.73 -7.61 -17.91
N ALA A 142 -10.52 -6.55 -17.89
CA ALA A 142 -10.57 -5.56 -16.81
C ALA A 142 -11.78 -5.77 -15.88
N ARG A 143 -11.79 -5.09 -14.72
CA ARG A 143 -12.90 -5.08 -13.75
C ARG A 143 -13.61 -3.72 -13.68
N LEU A 144 -14.93 -3.74 -13.61
CA LEU A 144 -15.75 -2.54 -13.46
C LEU A 144 -15.50 -1.87 -12.10
N VAL A 145 -15.33 -0.56 -12.11
CA VAL A 145 -15.19 0.28 -10.92
C VAL A 145 -16.55 0.83 -10.48
N GLU A 146 -16.74 1.06 -9.18
CA GLU A 146 -17.82 1.90 -8.68
C GLU A 146 -17.48 3.36 -9.00
N GLN A 147 -18.36 4.01 -9.76
CA GLN A 147 -18.22 5.42 -10.10
C GLN A 147 -18.87 6.26 -9.00
N ALA A 148 -18.17 7.31 -8.58
CA ALA A 148 -18.78 8.31 -7.71
C ALA A 148 -19.73 9.17 -8.55
N SER A 149 -21.03 8.85 -8.52
CA SER A 149 -22.06 9.73 -9.06
C SER A 149 -22.06 11.02 -8.24
N GLY A 150 -21.68 12.14 -8.85
CA GLY A 150 -21.60 13.45 -8.19
C GLY A 150 -22.96 14.08 -7.89
N GLY A 151 -23.87 13.35 -7.25
CA GLY A 151 -25.22 13.80 -6.87
C GLY A 151 -25.48 13.60 -5.38
N ALA A 152 -26.03 14.63 -4.75
CA ALA A 152 -26.33 14.72 -3.33
C ALA A 152 -26.90 13.42 -2.71
N ARG A 153 -26.42 13.11 -1.50
CA ARG A 153 -26.95 12.05 -0.63
C ARG A 153 -28.42 12.36 -0.32
N VAL A 154 -29.34 11.84 -1.12
CA VAL A 154 -30.74 11.72 -0.73
C VAL A 154 -30.79 10.64 0.35
N VAL A 155 -30.97 11.07 1.59
CA VAL A 155 -31.36 10.19 2.69
C VAL A 155 -32.77 9.68 2.35
N PRO A 156 -33.00 8.38 2.18
CA PRO A 156 -34.36 7.87 2.02
C PRO A 156 -35.16 8.14 3.30
N PRO A 157 -36.42 8.60 3.22
CA PRO A 157 -37.29 8.66 4.39
C PRO A 157 -37.53 7.23 4.91
N ALA A 158 -37.59 7.10 6.24
CA ALA A 158 -37.85 5.83 6.91
C ALA A 158 -39.14 5.18 6.34
N ALA A 159 -39.00 4.00 5.74
CA ALA A 159 -40.14 3.19 5.32
C ALA A 159 -40.66 2.37 6.52
N PRO A 160 -41.99 2.14 6.64
CA PRO A 160 -42.59 1.47 7.79
C PRO A 160 -42.27 -0.03 7.83
N ALA A 161 -42.33 -0.60 9.03
CA ALA A 161 -42.02 -2.00 9.34
C ALA A 161 -42.74 -3.02 8.43
N PRO A 162 -42.07 -4.09 7.97
CA PRO A 162 -42.74 -5.15 7.21
C PRO A 162 -43.53 -6.11 8.12
N ALA A 163 -44.71 -6.51 7.66
CA ALA A 163 -45.52 -7.60 8.21
C ALA A 163 -44.87 -8.99 7.95
N PRO A 164 -45.27 -10.05 8.68
CA PRO A 164 -44.54 -11.31 8.72
C PRO A 164 -44.66 -12.11 7.42
N VAL A 165 -43.53 -12.51 6.84
CA VAL A 165 -43.46 -13.43 5.70
C VAL A 165 -43.13 -14.83 6.23
N ALA A 166 -43.92 -15.82 5.82
CA ALA A 166 -43.75 -17.25 6.12
C ALA A 166 -42.38 -17.79 5.65
N PRO A 167 -41.83 -18.84 6.29
CA PRO A 167 -40.45 -19.27 6.09
C PRO A 167 -40.24 -19.90 4.71
N SER A 168 -39.50 -19.18 3.85
CA SER A 168 -38.87 -19.76 2.67
C SER A 168 -37.51 -20.33 3.08
N LYS A 169 -37.19 -21.52 2.56
CA LYS A 169 -36.01 -22.31 2.92
C LYS A 169 -34.74 -21.46 2.84
N GLU A 170 -34.15 -21.26 4.00
CA GLU A 170 -32.90 -20.56 4.24
C GLU A 170 -31.77 -21.22 3.43
N PRO A 171 -31.02 -20.47 2.60
CA PRO A 171 -29.74 -20.94 2.11
C PRO A 171 -28.84 -21.11 3.34
N THR A 172 -28.28 -22.32 3.48
CA THR A 172 -27.27 -22.66 4.49
C THR A 172 -26.33 -21.49 4.73
N PRO A 173 -26.16 -21.02 5.99
CA PRO A 173 -25.28 -19.91 6.28
C PRO A 173 -23.89 -20.18 5.68
N ALA A 174 -23.41 -19.23 4.87
CA ALA A 174 -21.99 -19.13 4.61
C ALA A 174 -21.26 -19.19 5.95
N SER A 175 -20.17 -19.96 5.99
CA SER A 175 -19.33 -20.19 7.16
C SER A 175 -19.16 -18.94 8.03
N PRO A 176 -19.05 -19.09 9.37
CA PRO A 176 -19.07 -17.98 10.31
C PRO A 176 -18.17 -16.84 9.83
N ARG A 177 -18.72 -15.63 9.79
CA ARG A 177 -17.95 -14.39 9.71
C ARG A 177 -16.87 -14.47 10.79
N GLN A 178 -15.61 -14.67 10.39
CA GLN A 178 -14.49 -14.53 11.30
C GLN A 178 -14.50 -13.09 11.80
N GLY A 179 -14.65 -12.92 13.11
CA GLY A 179 -14.47 -11.64 13.77
C GLY A 179 -13.04 -11.13 13.60
N PRO A 180 -12.68 -9.97 14.16
CA PRO A 180 -11.29 -9.54 14.16
C PRO A 180 -10.49 -10.58 14.95
N ASP A 181 -9.66 -11.37 14.25
CA ASP A 181 -8.70 -12.28 14.89
C ASP A 181 -7.85 -11.49 15.89
N GLY A 182 -7.76 -11.99 17.13
CA GLY A 182 -7.27 -11.19 18.24
C GLY A 182 -5.77 -10.93 18.16
N PHE A 183 -5.02 -11.87 17.58
CA PHE A 183 -3.56 -11.80 17.50
C PHE A 183 -3.02 -12.56 16.28
N ALA A 184 -1.92 -12.07 15.71
CA ALA A 184 -1.18 -12.74 14.65
C ALA A 184 0.32 -12.76 14.97
N LEU A 185 0.97 -13.91 14.75
CA LEU A 185 2.42 -14.05 14.85
C LEU A 185 3.01 -14.37 13.49
N THR A 186 4.01 -13.61 13.05
CA THR A 186 4.62 -13.74 11.72
C THR A 186 6.13 -13.86 11.79
N PHE A 187 6.67 -14.83 11.06
CA PHE A 187 8.10 -15.00 10.81
C PHE A 187 8.44 -14.53 9.40
N LYS A 188 9.51 -13.75 9.24
CA LYS A 188 9.83 -13.04 8.00
C LYS A 188 11.31 -13.19 7.62
N PRO A 189 11.73 -14.23 6.90
CA PRO A 189 13.01 -14.20 6.20
C PRO A 189 13.01 -13.12 5.10
N GLY A 190 14.18 -12.60 4.76
CA GLY A 190 14.29 -11.60 3.70
C GLY A 190 15.69 -11.36 3.16
N SER A 191 15.79 -10.30 2.38
CA SER A 191 17.04 -9.70 1.93
C SER A 191 17.02 -8.22 2.29
N PHE A 192 18.13 -7.69 2.79
CA PHE A 192 18.26 -6.30 3.19
C PHE A 192 19.53 -5.69 2.61
N LYS A 193 19.46 -4.42 2.25
CA LYS A 193 20.60 -3.64 1.78
C LYS A 193 20.70 -2.34 2.54
N ILE A 194 21.90 -2.03 3.02
CA ILE A 194 22.21 -0.75 3.64
C ILE A 194 22.47 0.31 2.57
N ASN A 195 22.13 1.57 2.86
CA ASN A 195 22.32 2.68 1.94
C ASN A 195 23.72 3.28 2.01
N THR A 196 24.35 3.19 3.20
CA THR A 196 25.61 3.87 3.51
C THR A 196 26.72 2.83 3.68
N GLU A 197 27.45 2.57 2.60
CA GLU A 197 28.51 1.55 2.58
C GLU A 197 29.83 2.06 3.16
N SER A 198 30.17 3.34 3.00
CA SER A 198 31.42 3.92 3.49
C SER A 198 31.14 4.83 4.70
N GLN A 199 31.77 4.54 5.84
CA GLN A 199 31.56 5.28 7.08
C GLN A 199 32.88 5.54 7.79
N THR A 200 32.97 6.65 8.52
CA THR A 200 34.18 7.00 9.28
C THR A 200 33.85 7.09 10.77
N LEU A 201 34.58 6.34 11.58
CA LEU A 201 34.47 6.37 13.04
C LEU A 201 35.71 7.05 13.62
N MET A 202 35.49 8.04 14.48
CA MET A 202 36.50 8.83 15.16
C MET A 202 36.69 8.30 16.59
N LEU A 203 37.15 7.06 16.69
CA LEU A 203 37.68 6.47 17.94
C LEU A 203 39.06 7.12 18.22
N PRO A 204 39.79 6.81 19.32
CA PRO A 204 41.14 7.37 19.56
C PRO A 204 42.11 7.26 18.35
N THR A 205 41.81 6.40 17.38
CA THR A 205 42.32 6.43 15.99
C THR A 205 41.14 6.46 15.01
N ALA A 206 41.30 7.13 13.88
CA ALA A 206 40.27 7.22 12.83
C ALA A 206 40.20 5.90 12.04
N PHE A 207 39.01 5.31 11.97
CA PHE A 207 38.71 4.12 11.16
C PHE A 207 37.84 4.52 9.98
N ALA A 208 38.24 4.12 8.77
CA ALA A 208 37.42 4.24 7.57
C ALA A 208 36.89 2.84 7.21
N LEU A 209 35.60 2.62 7.49
CA LEU A 209 34.94 1.34 7.27
C LEU A 209 34.25 1.30 5.91
N GLN A 210 34.46 0.21 5.19
CA GLN A 210 33.69 -0.15 4.01
C GLN A 210 32.84 -1.38 4.34
N PHE A 211 31.53 -1.23 4.31
CA PHE A 211 30.55 -2.28 4.57
C PHE A 211 30.12 -2.97 3.28
N ASP A 212 29.85 -4.26 3.39
CA ASP A 212 29.10 -4.99 2.37
C ASP A 212 27.66 -4.44 2.33
N SER A 213 27.21 -4.02 1.15
CA SER A 213 25.90 -3.41 1.00
C SER A 213 24.75 -4.39 1.19
N SER A 214 24.96 -5.68 0.87
CA SER A 214 24.00 -6.75 1.14
C SER A 214 24.20 -7.35 2.53
N SER A 215 23.14 -7.37 3.32
CA SER A 215 23.16 -7.98 4.64
C SER A 215 22.94 -9.50 4.57
N SER A 216 23.51 -10.22 5.53
CA SER A 216 23.31 -11.65 5.78
C SER A 216 22.41 -11.88 7.00
N SER A 217 21.96 -13.12 7.22
CA SER A 217 21.12 -13.52 8.36
C SER A 217 19.88 -12.65 8.57
N VAL A 218 19.28 -12.16 7.47
CA VAL A 218 18.17 -11.21 7.51
C VAL A 218 16.86 -11.92 7.88
N PHE A 219 16.31 -11.60 9.04
CA PHE A 219 14.97 -12.06 9.42
C PHE A 219 14.24 -11.05 10.32
N GLY A 220 12.92 -11.20 10.38
CA GLY A 220 12.07 -10.50 11.33
C GLY A 220 11.04 -11.41 11.97
N VAL A 221 10.60 -11.05 13.18
CA VAL A 221 9.50 -11.67 13.89
C VAL A 221 8.56 -10.58 14.36
N GLU A 222 7.28 -10.69 14.03
CA GLU A 222 6.27 -9.68 14.37
C GLU A 222 5.04 -10.30 15.00
N GLY A 223 4.63 -9.77 16.16
CA GLY A 223 3.34 -10.03 16.77
C GLY A 223 2.41 -8.84 16.54
N GLU A 224 1.21 -9.06 16.01
CA GLU A 224 0.24 -8.03 15.67
C GLU A 224 -1.12 -8.27 16.35
N TRP A 225 -1.69 -7.25 16.97
CA TRP A 225 -3.06 -7.23 17.48
C TRP A 225 -3.95 -6.40 16.56
N PHE A 226 -5.09 -6.96 16.15
CA PHE A 226 -6.04 -6.26 15.28
C PHE A 226 -7.05 -5.47 16.14
N VAL A 227 -6.81 -4.17 16.26
CA VAL A 227 -7.73 -3.25 16.96
C VAL A 227 -8.99 -2.96 16.13
N ARG A 228 -8.88 -3.09 14.81
CA ARG A 228 -9.99 -3.07 13.84
C ARG A 228 -9.71 -4.12 12.77
N PRO A 229 -10.71 -4.57 12.00
CA PRO A 229 -10.46 -5.50 10.88
C PRO A 229 -9.43 -4.98 9.88
N ASP A 230 -9.32 -3.65 9.71
CA ASP A 230 -8.40 -2.99 8.81
C ASP A 230 -7.16 -2.37 9.49
N ILE A 231 -7.00 -2.47 10.81
CA ILE A 231 -5.87 -1.87 11.52
C ILE A 231 -5.28 -2.81 12.56
N SER A 232 -3.96 -2.99 12.50
CA SER A 232 -3.19 -3.68 13.52
C SER A 232 -2.19 -2.75 14.20
N VAL A 233 -1.86 -3.09 15.44
CA VAL A 233 -0.70 -2.57 16.17
C VAL A 233 0.12 -3.77 16.61
N GLY A 234 1.44 -3.72 16.45
CA GLY A 234 2.29 -4.87 16.71
C GLY A 234 3.69 -4.50 17.17
N ALA A 235 4.38 -5.48 17.72
CA ALA A 235 5.80 -5.39 18.04
C ALA A 235 6.58 -6.27 17.06
N GLU A 236 7.67 -5.73 16.52
CA GLU A 236 8.54 -6.41 15.58
C GLU A 236 10.00 -6.35 16.03
N VAL A 237 10.70 -7.47 15.88
CA VAL A 237 12.15 -7.53 15.94
C VAL A 237 12.66 -7.80 14.53
N VAL A 238 13.58 -6.98 14.03
CA VAL A 238 14.29 -7.20 12.76
C VAL A 238 15.78 -7.37 13.05
N LYS A 239 16.39 -8.40 12.48
CA LYS A 239 17.83 -8.68 12.61
C LYS A 239 18.48 -8.85 11.25
N PHE A 240 19.70 -8.35 11.12
CA PHE A 240 20.56 -8.54 9.96
C PHE A 240 22.02 -8.26 10.31
N SER A 241 22.93 -8.84 9.54
CA SER A 241 24.38 -8.70 9.77
C SER A 241 25.09 -8.17 8.53
N ASN A 242 26.08 -7.30 8.69
CA ASN A 242 26.90 -6.77 7.60
C ASN A 242 28.38 -6.95 7.93
N ASN A 243 29.17 -7.40 6.95
CA ASN A 243 30.62 -7.41 7.11
C ASN A 243 31.17 -6.01 6.82
N TYR A 244 32.30 -5.69 7.43
CA TYR A 244 33.06 -4.50 7.12
C TYR A 244 34.56 -4.78 7.02
N THR A 245 35.23 -3.98 6.20
CA THR A 245 36.70 -3.91 6.14
C THR A 245 37.16 -2.53 6.58
N ASP A 246 38.21 -2.48 7.39
CA ASP A 246 38.93 -1.25 7.70
C ASP A 246 39.91 -0.93 6.57
N LEU A 247 39.78 0.26 6.00
CA LEU A 247 40.65 0.76 4.93
C LEU A 247 41.90 1.47 5.45
N THR A 248 41.98 1.73 6.76
CA THR A 248 43.10 2.44 7.41
C THR A 248 44.15 1.51 8.00
N SER A 249 43.77 0.28 8.32
CA SER A 249 44.64 -0.80 8.80
C SER A 249 44.09 -2.14 8.30
N PRO A 250 44.92 -3.16 7.97
CA PRO A 250 44.42 -4.47 7.54
C PRO A 250 43.62 -5.12 8.67
N GLY A 251 42.29 -4.97 8.61
CA GLY A 251 41.34 -5.45 9.61
C GLY A 251 39.96 -5.61 9.01
N SER A 252 39.19 -6.55 9.53
CA SER A 252 37.82 -6.81 9.10
C SER A 252 36.99 -7.28 10.30
N GLY A 253 35.68 -7.14 10.17
CA GLY A 253 34.75 -7.60 11.19
C GLY A 253 33.33 -7.68 10.65
N SER A 254 32.38 -7.84 11.57
CA SER A 254 30.97 -7.81 11.25
C SER A 254 30.18 -7.02 12.27
N THR A 255 29.08 -6.45 11.81
CA THR A 255 28.06 -5.82 12.64
C THR A 255 26.81 -6.67 12.66
N ASP A 256 26.24 -6.83 13.85
CA ASP A 256 24.91 -7.42 14.04
C ASP A 256 23.95 -6.29 14.43
N THR A 257 22.98 -6.01 13.56
CA THR A 257 21.95 -5.00 13.81
C THR A 257 20.68 -5.68 14.29
N THR A 258 20.17 -5.25 15.45
CA THR A 258 18.87 -5.65 15.98
C THR A 258 17.99 -4.41 16.18
N ALA A 259 16.86 -4.35 15.48
CA ALA A 259 15.86 -3.31 15.65
C ALA A 259 14.62 -3.85 16.39
N PHE A 260 14.20 -3.16 17.45
CA PHE A 260 12.95 -3.40 18.17
C PHE A 260 11.98 -2.28 17.82
N LEU A 261 10.84 -2.63 17.22
CA LEU A 261 9.91 -1.69 16.62
C LEU A 261 8.50 -1.93 17.15
N ILE A 262 7.78 -0.83 17.39
CA ILE A 262 6.32 -0.85 17.52
C ILE A 262 5.76 -0.34 16.20
N ASN A 263 4.99 -1.18 15.53
CA ASN A 263 4.37 -0.92 14.23
C ASN A 263 2.88 -0.65 14.38
N ALA A 264 2.37 0.27 13.57
CA ALA A 264 0.96 0.36 13.24
C ALA A 264 0.78 0.08 11.76
N LYS A 265 -0.16 -0.80 11.41
CA LYS A 265 -0.44 -1.16 10.01
C LYS A 265 -1.91 -0.98 9.70
N ARG A 266 -2.16 -0.61 8.45
CA ARG A 266 -3.49 -0.56 7.87
C ARG A 266 -3.59 -1.55 6.72
N TYR A 267 -4.52 -2.50 6.85
CA TYR A 267 -4.85 -3.49 5.84
C TYR A 267 -6.02 -3.00 4.98
N PHE A 268 -5.83 -3.03 3.67
CA PHE A 268 -6.84 -2.76 2.68
C PHE A 268 -7.55 -4.06 2.32
N LEU A 269 -8.86 -3.98 2.06
CA LEU A 269 -9.68 -5.13 1.71
C LEU A 269 -9.62 -6.27 2.75
N PRO A 270 -9.83 -6.02 4.06
CA PRO A 270 -9.64 -7.04 5.11
C PRO A 270 -10.59 -8.25 4.98
N ALA A 271 -11.70 -8.11 4.26
CA ALA A 271 -12.61 -9.22 3.95
C ALA A 271 -12.15 -10.08 2.76
N SER A 272 -11.12 -9.66 2.02
CA SER A 272 -10.54 -10.39 0.89
C SER A 272 -9.46 -11.34 1.39
N ALA A 273 -9.23 -12.43 0.65
CA ALA A 273 -8.06 -13.28 0.86
C ALA A 273 -6.75 -12.52 0.56
N TRP A 274 -6.77 -11.57 -0.38
CA TRP A 274 -5.63 -10.70 -0.68
C TRP A 274 -5.83 -9.34 -0.02
N GLN A 275 -4.93 -9.01 0.89
CA GLN A 275 -4.96 -7.86 1.78
C GLN A 275 -3.66 -7.06 1.61
N PRO A 276 -3.63 -6.09 0.68
CA PRO A 276 -2.55 -5.10 0.65
C PRO A 276 -2.50 -4.34 1.98
N TYR A 277 -1.33 -3.90 2.41
CA TYR A 277 -1.21 -3.09 3.62
C TYR A 277 -0.03 -2.12 3.55
N ILE A 278 -0.14 -1.07 4.35
CA ILE A 278 0.96 -0.14 4.63
C ILE A 278 1.09 0.00 6.13
N GLY A 279 2.29 0.35 6.59
CA GLY A 279 2.52 0.62 7.99
C GLY A 279 3.72 1.51 8.22
N ALA A 280 3.78 2.00 9.45
CA ALA A 280 4.93 2.73 9.96
C ALA A 280 5.25 2.20 11.35
N GLY A 281 6.52 2.22 11.70
CA GLY A 281 7.03 1.79 12.97
C GLY A 281 8.03 2.78 13.53
N LEU A 282 8.15 2.76 14.86
CA LEU A 282 9.16 3.49 15.59
C LEU A 282 9.70 2.61 16.71
N GLY A 283 10.95 2.84 17.08
CA GLY A 283 11.57 2.07 18.15
C GLY A 283 13.04 2.35 18.30
N SER A 284 13.82 1.32 18.60
CA SER A 284 15.26 1.42 18.79
C SER A 284 16.01 0.41 17.95
N ALA A 285 17.24 0.77 17.58
CA ALA A 285 18.20 -0.14 16.98
C ALA A 285 19.43 -0.24 17.89
N VAL A 286 19.98 -1.44 17.96
CA VAL A 286 21.28 -1.73 18.57
C VAL A 286 22.16 -2.35 17.49
N VAL A 287 23.40 -1.87 17.39
CA VAL A 287 24.39 -2.41 16.46
C VAL A 287 25.59 -2.86 17.26
N ASP A 288 25.82 -4.17 17.27
CA ASP A 288 26.95 -4.81 17.94
C ASP A 288 28.09 -5.03 16.94
N PHE A 289 29.27 -4.54 17.26
CA PHE A 289 30.49 -4.71 16.46
C PHE A 289 31.33 -5.87 16.98
N SER A 290 31.88 -6.64 16.05
CA SER A 290 32.87 -7.68 16.33
C SER A 290 34.05 -7.60 15.36
N GLY A 291 35.21 -8.13 15.77
CA GLY A 291 36.44 -8.16 14.97
C GLY A 291 37.43 -7.08 15.39
N THR A 292 37.93 -6.31 14.41
CA THR A 292 38.89 -5.21 14.63
C THR A 292 38.33 -4.11 15.55
N ILE A 293 37.03 -3.83 15.44
CA ILE A 293 36.30 -2.93 16.34
C ILE A 293 35.34 -3.79 17.18
N ASN A 294 35.29 -3.53 18.49
CA ASN A 294 34.36 -4.17 19.41
C ASN A 294 33.61 -3.09 20.19
N GLY A 295 32.32 -3.31 20.42
CA GLY A 295 31.45 -2.37 21.13
C GLY A 295 30.02 -2.42 20.60
N SER A 296 29.13 -1.69 21.26
CA SER A 296 27.72 -1.60 20.87
C SER A 296 27.30 -0.14 20.77
N THR A 297 26.57 0.20 19.71
CA THR A 297 25.91 1.50 19.58
C THR A 297 24.41 1.32 19.68
N SER A 298 23.68 2.34 20.13
CA SER A 298 22.22 2.29 20.15
C SER A 298 21.61 3.59 19.65
N GLY A 299 20.39 3.53 19.15
CA GLY A 299 19.76 4.72 18.58
C GLY A 299 18.30 4.54 18.29
N PHE A 300 17.71 5.60 17.76
CA PHE A 300 16.32 5.62 17.38
C PHE A 300 16.13 4.95 16.02
N ALA A 301 15.08 4.14 15.90
CA ALA A 301 14.72 3.47 14.66
C ALA A 301 13.35 3.95 14.15
N LEU A 302 13.26 4.17 12.84
CA LEU A 302 12.00 4.40 12.14
C LEU A 302 11.84 3.38 11.03
N GLN A 303 10.63 2.87 10.85
CA GLN A 303 10.33 1.91 9.81
C GLN A 303 9.14 2.38 8.97
N ALA A 304 9.24 2.21 7.66
CA ALA A 304 8.10 2.28 6.75
C ALA A 304 7.97 0.92 6.05
N VAL A 305 6.75 0.39 6.00
CA VAL A 305 6.48 -0.92 5.41
C VAL A 305 5.31 -0.85 4.44
N GLY A 306 5.43 -1.58 3.34
CA GLY A 306 4.35 -1.76 2.37
C GLY A 306 4.37 -3.19 1.86
N GLY A 307 3.22 -3.83 1.78
CA GLY A 307 3.17 -5.23 1.42
C GLY A 307 1.81 -5.72 0.97
N VAL A 308 1.78 -6.99 0.63
CA VAL A 308 0.55 -7.73 0.36
C VAL A 308 0.55 -9.01 1.16
N GLN A 309 -0.57 -9.28 1.80
CA GLN A 309 -0.83 -10.52 2.49
C GLN A 309 -1.88 -11.33 1.74
N TRP A 310 -1.63 -12.62 1.56
CA TRP A 310 -2.67 -13.60 1.29
C TRP A 310 -3.03 -14.31 2.61
N ARG A 311 -4.29 -14.25 3.01
CA ARG A 311 -4.80 -14.85 4.26
C ARG A 311 -5.99 -15.75 3.98
N ARG A 312 -6.00 -16.92 4.61
CA ARG A 312 -7.15 -17.83 4.62
C ARG A 312 -7.19 -18.56 5.96
N ASN A 313 -8.34 -18.47 6.64
CA ASN A 313 -8.52 -19.02 7.99
C ASN A 313 -7.43 -18.46 8.93
N ASN A 314 -6.72 -19.35 9.63
CA ASN A 314 -5.71 -19.00 10.63
C ASN A 314 -4.29 -18.86 10.03
N PHE A 315 -4.15 -18.87 8.71
CA PHE A 315 -2.86 -18.88 8.02
C PHE A 315 -2.74 -17.74 7.02
N ALA A 316 -1.56 -17.15 6.95
CA ALA A 316 -1.24 -16.14 5.96
C ALA A 316 0.18 -16.26 5.41
N VAL A 317 0.34 -15.85 4.17
CA VAL A 317 1.62 -15.62 3.49
C VAL A 317 1.68 -14.15 3.13
N ARG A 318 2.83 -13.50 3.32
CA ARG A 318 3.01 -12.09 2.99
C ARG A 318 4.29 -11.83 2.21
N ALA A 319 4.26 -10.79 1.40
CA ALA A 319 5.43 -10.18 0.80
C ALA A 319 5.44 -8.70 1.22
N GLU A 320 6.55 -8.23 1.76
CA GLU A 320 6.68 -6.88 2.33
C GLU A 320 7.98 -6.25 1.86
N TYR A 321 7.89 -5.00 1.41
CA TYR A 321 9.04 -4.12 1.28
C TYR A 321 9.15 -3.27 2.55
N LYS A 322 10.34 -3.20 3.11
CA LYS A 322 10.66 -2.43 4.31
C LYS A 322 11.72 -1.39 3.99
N TYR A 323 11.54 -0.18 4.48
CA TYR A 323 12.61 0.79 4.68
C TYR A 323 12.80 0.96 6.19
N LEU A 324 14.04 0.82 6.66
CA LEU A 324 14.42 1.00 8.05
C LEU A 324 15.46 2.12 8.12
N LYS A 325 15.17 3.13 8.92
CA LYS A 325 16.17 4.10 9.37
C LYS A 325 16.71 3.62 10.71
N ALA A 326 18.03 3.42 10.80
CA ALA A 326 18.72 2.96 11.99
C ALA A 326 20.06 3.70 12.12
N GLU A 327 20.00 4.94 12.59
CA GLU A 327 21.18 5.72 12.97
C GLU A 327 21.41 5.53 14.47
N THR A 328 22.56 4.97 14.83
CA THR A 328 22.96 4.68 16.21
C THR A 328 24.17 5.49 16.63
N GLU A 329 24.31 5.72 17.93
CA GLU A 329 25.41 6.47 18.53
C GLU A 329 25.95 5.71 19.76
N ASP A 330 27.25 5.75 20.01
CA ASP A 330 27.84 5.28 21.28
C ASP A 330 27.99 6.41 22.31
N ASP A 331 28.45 6.07 23.52
CA ASP A 331 28.69 7.03 24.60
C ASP A 331 29.82 8.04 24.29
N ALA A 332 30.65 7.74 23.29
CA ALA A 332 31.72 8.60 22.80
C ALA A 332 31.28 9.51 21.63
N GLY A 333 29.99 9.48 21.26
CA GLY A 333 29.41 10.28 20.19
C GLY A 333 29.67 9.76 18.77
N GLN A 334 30.14 8.53 18.64
CA GLN A 334 30.41 7.89 17.35
C GLN A 334 29.14 7.35 16.74
N LYS A 335 28.88 7.78 15.50
CA LYS A 335 27.65 7.45 14.78
C LYS A 335 27.88 6.35 13.76
N VAL A 336 26.90 5.46 13.68
CA VAL A 336 26.85 4.38 12.70
C VAL A 336 25.47 4.42 12.05
N ASP A 337 25.44 4.36 10.71
CA ASP A 337 24.21 4.36 9.95
C ASP A 337 23.99 2.98 9.31
N MET A 338 23.06 2.21 9.88
CA MET A 338 22.60 0.93 9.34
C MET A 338 21.25 1.05 8.62
N SER A 339 20.90 2.27 8.18
CA SER A 339 19.68 2.52 7.43
C SER A 339 19.72 1.85 6.06
N GLY A 340 18.56 1.36 5.62
CA GLY A 340 18.49 0.57 4.41
C GLY A 340 17.07 0.16 4.04
N SER A 341 17.00 -0.72 3.05
CA SER A 341 15.74 -1.28 2.59
C SER A 341 15.85 -2.77 2.25
N GLY A 342 14.73 -3.48 2.31
CA GLY A 342 14.71 -4.91 2.06
C GLY A 342 13.35 -5.44 1.65
N VAL A 343 13.38 -6.64 1.11
CA VAL A 343 12.20 -7.43 0.75
C VAL A 343 12.14 -8.64 1.67
N PHE A 344 10.96 -8.87 2.23
CA PHE A 344 10.68 -9.92 3.19
C PHE A 344 9.51 -10.75 2.71
N THR A 345 9.63 -12.06 2.85
CA THR A 345 8.52 -12.99 2.71
C THR A 345 8.16 -13.51 4.08
N GLY A 346 6.89 -13.47 4.46
CA GLY A 346 6.46 -13.87 5.80
C GLY A 346 5.42 -14.96 5.79
N ILE A 347 5.46 -15.79 6.84
CA ILE A 347 4.41 -16.76 7.18
C ILE A 347 3.81 -16.33 8.51
N GLY A 348 2.49 -16.15 8.53
CA GLY A 348 1.73 -15.66 9.68
C GLY A 348 0.67 -16.66 10.15
N PHE A 349 0.51 -16.76 11.46
CA PHE A 349 -0.53 -17.55 12.11
C PHE A 349 -1.45 -16.62 12.90
N TYR A 350 -2.76 -16.82 12.76
CA TYR A 350 -3.80 -16.02 13.40
C TYR A 350 -4.53 -16.83 14.48
N PHE A 351 -4.79 -16.18 15.63
CA PHE A 351 -5.33 -16.80 16.84
C PHE A 351 -6.61 -16.12 17.32
#